data_AF-A0A3B0XD33-F1
#
_entry.id   AF-A0A3B0XD33-F1
#
_cell.length_a   1.000
_cell.length_b   1.000
_cell.length_c   1.000
_cell.angle_alpha   90.00
_cell.angle_beta   90.00
_cell.angle_gamma   90.00
#
_symmetry.space_group_name_H-M   'P 1'
#
loop_
_entity.id
_entity.type
_entity.pdbx_description
1 polymer ?
#
loop_
_entity_poly.entity_id
_entity_poly.type
_entity_poly.pdbx_seq_one_letter_code
_entity_poly.pdbx_strand_id
1 'polypeptide(L)'
;MSAIKKLTDLVGRLYVETEGYADNPSDAQLWYNRGYANGIAAYFFKNNFADKLNHLTLDAPDVYKNEKIMQWHKAYHHGFEMGERESGEVCLVKK
;
A
#
# COMPACT_ATOMS: atom_id res chain seq x y z
N MET A 1 -15.46 -15.09 -2.84
CA MET A 1 -14.21 -14.56 -2.24
C MET A 1 -14.49 -13.26 -1.53
N SER A 2 -14.05 -13.13 -0.26
CA SER A 2 -14.20 -11.90 0.54
C SER A 2 -13.33 -10.77 -0.02
N ALA A 3 -13.80 -9.52 0.14
CA ALA A 3 -13.04 -8.31 -0.20
C ALA A 3 -11.66 -8.29 0.47
N ILE A 4 -11.59 -8.68 1.74
CA ILE A 4 -10.36 -8.78 2.52
C ILE A 4 -9.34 -9.69 1.81
N LYS A 5 -9.75 -10.88 1.37
CA LYS A 5 -8.83 -11.80 0.67
C LYS A 5 -8.29 -11.20 -0.62
N LYS A 6 -9.14 -10.54 -1.41
CA LYS A 6 -8.72 -9.90 -2.67
C LYS A 6 -7.69 -8.80 -2.42
N LEU A 7 -7.89 -7.98 -1.39
CA LEU A 7 -6.96 -6.93 -1.00
C LEU A 7 -5.65 -7.51 -0.47
N THR A 8 -5.68 -8.58 0.35
CA THR A 8 -4.48 -9.29 0.78
C THR A 8 -3.68 -9.85 -0.40
N ASP A 9 -4.34 -10.55 -1.33
CA ASP A 9 -3.70 -11.09 -2.54
C ASP A 9 -3.10 -9.96 -3.40
N LEU A 10 -3.78 -8.80 -3.47
CA LEU A 10 -3.33 -7.62 -4.20
C LEU A 10 -2.08 -7.00 -3.56
N VAL A 11 -2.06 -6.82 -2.23
CA VAL A 11 -0.87 -6.31 -1.51
C VAL A 11 0.33 -7.21 -1.77
N GLY A 12 0.17 -8.53 -1.64
CA GLY A 12 1.26 -9.47 -1.91
C GLY A 12 1.82 -9.34 -3.33
N ARG A 13 0.94 -9.22 -4.33
CA ARG A 13 1.36 -9.02 -5.73
C ARG A 13 2.10 -7.70 -5.92
N LEU A 14 1.54 -6.59 -5.43
CA LEU A 14 2.16 -5.28 -5.57
C LEU A 14 3.52 -5.25 -4.89
N TYR A 15 3.69 -5.92 -3.74
CA TYR A 15 4.96 -6.01 -3.05
C TYR A 15 6.06 -6.69 -3.88
N VAL A 16 5.71 -7.76 -4.61
CA VAL A 16 6.62 -8.45 -5.53
C VAL A 16 6.92 -7.60 -6.76
N GLU A 17 5.89 -7.02 -7.38
CA GLU A 17 6.03 -6.19 -8.58
C GLU A 17 6.85 -4.91 -8.33
N THR A 18 6.91 -4.45 -7.07
CA THR A 18 7.55 -3.20 -6.69
C THR A 18 8.81 -3.38 -5.85
N GLU A 19 9.36 -4.58 -5.68
CA GLU A 19 10.52 -4.84 -4.79
C GLU A 19 11.72 -3.89 -5.02
N GLY A 20 11.99 -3.51 -6.27
CA GLY A 20 13.08 -2.60 -6.65
C GLY A 20 12.72 -1.11 -6.71
N TYR A 21 11.64 -0.67 -6.07
CA TYR A 21 11.16 0.72 -6.20
C TYR A 21 12.17 1.78 -5.77
N ALA A 22 12.92 1.52 -4.70
CA ALA A 22 13.92 2.44 -4.17
C ALA A 22 15.07 2.67 -5.16
N ASP A 23 15.42 1.68 -5.98
CA ASP A 23 16.45 1.77 -7.01
C ASP A 23 15.97 2.52 -8.26
N ASN A 24 14.67 2.78 -8.37
CA ASN A 24 14.02 3.40 -9.53
C ASN A 24 13.28 4.70 -9.14
N PRO A 25 13.99 5.73 -8.64
CA PRO A 25 13.36 6.98 -8.17
C PRO A 25 12.64 7.79 -9.26
N SER A 26 12.92 7.54 -10.55
CA SER A 26 12.24 8.19 -11.66
C SER A 26 10.92 7.50 -12.07
N ASP A 27 10.67 6.26 -11.63
CA ASP A 27 9.47 5.52 -12.00
C ASP A 27 8.32 5.83 -11.04
N ALA A 28 7.59 6.89 -11.34
CA ALA A 28 6.45 7.33 -10.53
C ALA A 28 5.37 6.25 -10.36
N GLN A 29 5.15 5.38 -11.34
CA GLN A 29 4.12 4.34 -11.25
C GLN A 29 4.52 3.27 -10.24
N LEU A 30 5.79 2.91 -10.22
CA LEU A 30 6.34 1.92 -9.31
C LEU A 30 6.25 2.42 -7.85
N TRP A 31 6.56 3.70 -7.61
CA TRP A 31 6.34 4.35 -6.31
C TRP A 31 4.87 4.48 -5.92
N TYR A 32 4.00 4.81 -6.87
CA TYR A 32 2.55 4.84 -6.64
C TYR A 32 2.03 3.46 -6.20
N ASN A 33 2.41 2.40 -6.91
CA ASN A 33 2.00 1.04 -6.61
C ASN A 33 2.47 0.58 -5.23
N ARG A 34 3.72 0.91 -4.85
CA ARG A 34 4.23 0.62 -3.51
C ARG A 34 3.46 1.39 -2.44
N GLY A 35 3.23 2.68 -2.68
CA GLY A 35 2.41 3.54 -1.82
C GLY A 35 1.01 2.96 -1.63
N TYR A 36 0.35 2.55 -2.71
CA TYR A 36 -0.98 1.95 -2.69
C TYR A 36 -1.04 0.67 -1.85
N ALA A 37 -0.06 -0.23 -2.02
CA ALA A 37 0.04 -1.42 -1.18
C ALA A 37 0.21 -1.08 0.31
N ASN A 38 1.02 -0.07 0.62
CA ASN A 38 1.22 0.41 1.99
C ASN A 38 -0.05 1.08 2.56
N GLY A 39 -0.83 1.77 1.74
CA GLY A 39 -2.13 2.33 2.11
C GLY A 39 -3.15 1.25 2.50
N ILE A 40 -3.23 0.18 1.71
CA ILE A 40 -4.06 -0.99 2.04
C ILE A 40 -3.59 -1.61 3.37
N ALA A 41 -2.28 -1.81 3.54
CA ALA A 41 -1.72 -2.35 4.77
C ALA A 41 -2.07 -1.48 5.99
N ALA A 42 -1.94 -0.15 5.87
CA ALA A 42 -2.33 0.79 6.92
C ALA A 42 -3.80 0.68 7.30
N TYR A 43 -4.70 0.53 6.31
CA TYR A 43 -6.12 0.27 6.57
C TYR A 43 -6.32 -1.04 7.36
N PHE A 44 -5.61 -2.10 6.98
CA PHE A 44 -5.69 -3.40 7.66
C PHE A 44 -5.22 -3.31 9.11
N PHE A 45 -4.12 -2.60 9.37
CA PHE A 45 -3.64 -2.35 10.74
C PHE A 45 -4.67 -1.55 11.56
N LYS A 46 -5.26 -0.49 11.00
CA LYS A 46 -6.27 0.34 11.69
C LYS A 46 -7.57 -0.41 12.00
N ASN A 47 -7.93 -1.41 11.20
CA ASN A 47 -9.20 -2.14 11.31
C ASN A 47 -9.06 -3.56 11.89
N ASN A 48 -7.93 -3.89 12.54
CA ASN A 48 -7.66 -5.19 13.16
C ASN A 48 -7.67 -6.38 12.17
N PHE A 49 -7.26 -6.16 10.91
CA PHE A 49 -7.04 -7.21 9.91
C PHE A 49 -5.56 -7.50 9.66
N ALA A 50 -4.67 -7.00 10.53
CA ALA A 50 -3.22 -7.16 10.40
C ALA A 50 -2.78 -8.63 10.32
N ASP A 51 -3.51 -9.54 10.97
CA ASP A 51 -3.27 -10.98 10.94
C ASP A 51 -3.24 -11.55 9.52
N LYS A 52 -3.99 -10.94 8.60
CA LYS A 52 -4.04 -11.34 7.19
C LYS A 52 -2.77 -11.01 6.43
N LEU A 53 -1.96 -10.07 6.91
CA LEU A 53 -0.75 -9.61 6.24
C LEU A 53 0.54 -10.14 6.88
N ASN A 54 0.46 -10.90 7.98
CA ASN A 54 1.63 -11.42 8.71
C ASN A 54 2.59 -12.30 7.88
N HIS A 55 2.12 -12.83 6.75
CA HIS A 55 2.95 -13.63 5.83
C HIS A 55 3.77 -12.77 4.85
N LEU A 56 3.58 -11.45 4.85
CA LEU A 56 4.28 -10.50 4.00
C LEU A 56 5.32 -9.73 4.82
N THR A 57 6.48 -9.45 4.21
CA THR A 57 7.49 -8.56 4.78
C THR A 57 7.16 -7.13 4.36
N LEU A 58 6.38 -6.46 5.21
CA LEU A 58 5.90 -5.10 4.95
C LEU A 58 6.98 -4.04 5.23
N ASP A 59 6.87 -2.90 4.54
CA ASP A 59 7.68 -1.73 4.85
C ASP A 59 7.43 -1.26 6.28
N ALA A 60 8.46 -0.67 6.91
CA ALA A 60 8.25 -0.02 8.19
C ALA A 60 7.21 1.10 8.05
N PRO A 61 6.33 1.28 9.05
CA PRO A 61 5.45 2.42 9.06
C PRO A 61 6.28 3.71 9.06
N ASP A 62 5.87 4.70 8.26
CA ASP A 62 6.45 6.04 8.18
C ASP A 62 7.84 6.20 7.51
N VAL A 63 8.36 5.20 6.78
CA VAL A 63 9.69 5.28 6.11
C VAL A 63 9.87 6.55 5.27
N TYR A 64 8.81 7.06 4.64
CA TYR A 64 8.89 8.21 3.72
C TYR A 64 8.37 9.53 4.28
N LYS A 65 8.09 9.67 5.58
CA LYS A 65 7.52 10.92 6.15
C LYS A 65 8.38 12.18 5.97
N ASN A 66 9.70 12.02 5.80
CA ASN A 66 10.66 13.14 5.84
C ASN A 66 11.19 13.59 4.46
N GLU A 67 10.99 12.83 3.38
CA GLU A 67 11.66 13.08 2.08
C GLU A 67 10.82 13.92 1.10
N LYS A 68 10.47 15.15 1.46
CA LYS A 68 9.41 15.93 0.77
C LYS A 68 9.73 16.49 -0.63
N ILE A 69 10.90 16.23 -1.23
CA ILE A 69 11.40 17.05 -2.36
C ILE A 69 11.35 16.32 -3.71
N MET A 70 11.21 15.01 -3.74
CA MET A 70 11.32 14.23 -4.98
C MET A 70 9.96 13.99 -5.67
N GLN A 71 9.96 13.84 -7.01
CA GLN A 71 8.73 13.58 -7.78
C GLN A 71 8.04 12.27 -7.37
N TRP A 72 8.82 11.23 -7.05
CA TRP A 72 8.31 9.96 -6.56
C TRP A 72 7.54 10.08 -5.24
N HIS A 73 7.85 11.08 -4.41
CA HIS A 73 7.21 11.29 -3.12
C HIS A 73 5.71 11.58 -3.29
N LYS A 74 5.36 12.44 -4.25
CA LYS A 74 3.95 12.72 -4.57
C LYS A 74 3.21 11.47 -5.05
N ALA A 75 3.86 10.68 -5.90
CA ALA A 75 3.27 9.45 -6.43
C ALA A 75 3.03 8.43 -5.30
N TYR A 76 4.03 8.21 -4.44
CA TYR A 76 3.92 7.33 -3.28
C TYR A 76 2.79 7.76 -2.33
N HIS A 77 2.77 9.02 -1.91
CA HIS A 77 1.76 9.52 -0.98
C HIS A 77 0.34 9.46 -1.55
N HIS A 78 0.20 9.78 -2.84
CA HIS A 78 -1.08 9.66 -3.51
C HIS A 78 -1.53 8.19 -3.59
N GLY A 79 -0.62 7.27 -3.95
CA GLY A 79 -0.88 5.83 -3.89
C GLY A 79 -1.37 5.40 -2.51
N PHE A 80 -0.65 5.81 -1.46
CA PHE A 80 -0.99 5.50 -0.07
C PHE A 80 -2.39 5.95 0.32
N GLU A 81 -2.73 7.21 0.06
CA GLU A 81 -4.06 7.76 0.36
C GLU A 81 -5.16 7.00 -0.37
N MET A 82 -4.94 6.70 -1.65
CA MET A 82 -5.88 5.95 -2.48
C MET A 82 -6.07 4.51 -1.99
N GLY A 83 -4.97 3.81 -1.66
CA GLY A 83 -5.03 2.44 -1.16
C GLY A 83 -5.76 2.32 0.17
N GLU A 84 -5.58 3.30 1.07
CA GLU A 84 -6.32 3.36 2.33
C GLU A 84 -7.81 3.64 2.09
N ARG A 85 -8.13 4.67 1.31
CA ARG A 85 -9.52 5.11 1.06
C ARG A 85 -10.33 4.02 0.36
N GLU A 86 -9.82 3.46 -0.73
CA GLU A 86 -10.51 2.45 -1.53
C GLU A 86 -10.67 1.14 -0.75
N SER A 87 -9.70 0.77 0.09
CA SER A 87 -9.86 -0.37 1.00
C SER A 87 -11.05 -0.18 1.93
N GLY A 88 -11.21 1.03 2.48
CA GLY A 88 -12.37 1.42 3.26
C GLY A 88 -13.68 1.27 2.49
N GLU A 89 -13.76 1.81 1.28
CA GLU A 89 -14.94 1.72 0.43
C GLU A 89 -15.32 0.26 0.12
N VAL A 90 -14.35 -0.55 -0.33
CA VAL A 90 -14.60 -1.94 -0.72
C VAL A 90 -14.96 -2.83 0.48
N CYS A 91 -14.41 -2.56 1.66
CA CYS A 91 -14.71 -3.29 2.89
C CYS A 91 -16.01 -2.83 3.57
N LEU A 92 -16.40 -1.55 3.46
CA LEU A 92 -17.62 -1.00 4.07
C LEU A 92 -18.88 -1.20 3.21
N VAL A 93 -18.76 -1.20 1.87
CA VAL A 93 -19.90 -1.39 0.94
C VAL A 93 -20.50 -2.81 1.00
N LYS A 94 -19.89 -3.73 1.76
CA LYS A 94 -20.37 -5.13 1.92
C LYS A 94 -21.00 -5.46 3.28
N LYS A 95 -21.34 -4.45 4.09
CA LYS A 95 -22.23 -4.64 5.25
C LYS A 95 -23.68 -4.44 4.85
#